data_AF-A0A8B6FGV6-F1
#
_entry.id   AF-A0A8B6FGV6-F1
#
_cell.length_a   1.000
_cell.length_b   1.000
_cell.length_c   1.000
_cell.angle_alpha   90.00
_cell.angle_beta   90.00
_cell.angle_gamma   90.00
#
_symmetry.space_group_name_H-M   'P 1'
#
loop_
_entity.id
_entity.type
_entity.pdbx_description
1 polymer ?
#
loop_
_entity_poly.entity_id
_entity_poly.type
_entity_poly.pdbx_seq_one_letter_code
_entity_poly.pdbx_strand_id
1 'polypeptide(L)'
;MSKENPKETFKHFTKEFDDDKRIALLLKKGTYPYEYIDNAARFNETELPSIDKFYSNLSEKQLVKPSMNMRNGCEQFIRFKHEHAISCGKFQWLSEEEINDFNVLNVSNNADIGYVIECDLDYPDNLHDLHNDFPLAVEKGVITNEMLSPHSRHLYEQANDDGKEYQPSTKLLATLKDKKHYILHYVNLKLYLKLGLVLKKIHNIVSFEQRPWLKQYIDFNTEMRKKATSNFEQKLFKNGNNAIFGKSMESLRKHINFSLCHRWDKFQKLTAKSSFKSFKIFNDHLCGVLQTKTKIFFNKPIYLGQMILDLSKAHMVDYYYNHMKKLYKENVHYVPDSSLSELDI
;
A
#
# COMPACT_ATOMS: atom_id res chain seq x y z
N MET A 1 8.25 -3.33 -22.23
CA MET A 1 6.77 -3.34 -22.25
C MET A 1 6.33 -3.23 -23.69
N SER A 2 5.29 -3.98 -24.06
CA SER A 2 4.72 -4.02 -25.40
C SER A 2 4.39 -2.60 -25.89
N LYS A 3 4.46 -2.40 -27.21
CA LYS A 3 4.06 -1.18 -27.90
C LYS A 3 2.53 -1.02 -27.87
N GLU A 4 1.92 -0.99 -26.70
CA GLU A 4 0.50 -0.68 -26.60
C GLU A 4 0.30 0.82 -26.81
N ASN A 5 -0.63 1.14 -27.71
CA ASN A 5 -0.95 2.49 -28.11
C ASN A 5 -1.55 3.22 -26.89
N PRO A 6 -0.92 4.30 -26.39
CA PRO A 6 -1.43 5.05 -25.25
C PRO A 6 -2.88 5.51 -25.36
N LYS A 7 -3.34 5.77 -26.59
CA LYS A 7 -4.73 6.16 -26.90
C LYS A 7 -5.73 5.04 -26.66
N GLU A 8 -5.31 3.78 -26.72
CA GLU A 8 -6.16 2.62 -26.44
C GLU A 8 -6.24 2.32 -24.95
N THR A 9 -5.15 2.51 -24.21
CA THR A 9 -5.06 2.25 -22.77
C THR A 9 -5.65 3.39 -21.92
N PHE A 10 -5.49 4.65 -22.34
CA PHE A 10 -5.89 5.84 -21.56
C PHE A 10 -6.91 6.72 -22.31
N LYS A 11 -7.98 6.10 -22.83
CA LYS A 11 -8.98 6.73 -23.70
C LYS A 11 -9.58 8.04 -23.17
N HIS A 12 -9.73 8.18 -21.86
CA HIS A 12 -10.26 9.40 -21.24
C HIS A 12 -9.19 10.49 -21.09
N PHE A 13 -7.95 10.12 -20.76
CA PHE A 13 -6.82 11.04 -20.62
C PHE A 13 -6.43 11.66 -21.96
N THR A 14 -6.44 10.88 -23.04
CA THR A 14 -6.05 11.37 -24.38
C THR A 14 -7.12 12.23 -25.06
N LYS A 15 -8.32 12.39 -24.48
CA LYS A 15 -9.34 13.32 -24.97
C LYS A 15 -9.10 14.76 -24.55
N GLU A 16 -8.38 14.97 -23.45
CA GLU A 16 -8.10 16.29 -22.87
C GLU A 16 -6.76 16.88 -23.36
N PHE A 17 -5.94 16.08 -24.03
CA PHE A 17 -4.62 16.47 -24.53
C PHE A 17 -4.49 16.09 -26.00
N ASP A 18 -4.58 17.07 -26.91
CA ASP A 18 -4.51 16.81 -28.37
C ASP A 18 -3.09 16.60 -28.92
N ASP A 19 -2.07 16.83 -28.10
CA ASP A 19 -0.66 16.75 -28.51
C ASP A 19 -0.03 15.42 -28.12
N ASP A 20 0.17 14.55 -29.11
CA ASP A 20 0.81 13.25 -28.96
C ASP A 20 2.21 13.34 -28.33
N LYS A 21 2.95 14.43 -28.54
CA LYS A 21 4.26 14.64 -27.90
C LYS A 21 4.11 14.94 -26.41
N ARG A 22 3.09 15.73 -26.02
CA ARG A 22 2.80 16.01 -24.59
C ARG A 22 2.22 14.79 -23.89
N ILE A 23 1.33 14.03 -24.53
CA ILE A 23 0.86 12.74 -24.01
C ILE A 23 2.03 11.80 -23.77
N ALA A 24 2.95 11.67 -24.74
CA ALA A 24 4.14 10.83 -24.58
C ALA A 24 5.07 11.30 -23.46
N LEU A 25 5.13 12.60 -23.19
CA LEU A 25 5.87 13.18 -22.06
C LEU A 25 5.18 12.88 -20.72
N LEU A 26 3.85 13.02 -20.64
CA LEU A 26 3.04 12.79 -19.43
C LEU A 26 3.02 11.31 -19.03
N LEU A 27 3.05 10.40 -20.01
CA LEU A 27 3.11 8.96 -19.80
C LEU A 27 4.54 8.45 -19.60
N LYS A 28 5.53 9.34 -19.67
CA LYS A 28 6.93 8.95 -19.51
C LYS A 28 7.19 8.55 -18.06
N LYS A 29 7.47 7.27 -17.86
CA LYS A 29 7.94 6.73 -16.58
C LYS A 29 9.25 7.42 -16.18
N GLY A 30 9.28 8.06 -15.01
CA GLY A 30 10.54 8.50 -14.42
C GLY A 30 11.41 7.31 -14.02
N THR A 31 12.71 7.52 -14.08
CA THR A 31 13.74 6.49 -14.01
C THR A 31 14.51 6.56 -12.70
N TYR A 32 14.52 5.43 -11.98
CA TYR A 32 15.12 5.29 -10.66
C TYR A 32 16.25 4.25 -10.72
N PRO A 33 17.43 4.51 -10.13
CA PRO A 33 18.60 3.62 -10.25
C PRO A 33 18.52 2.49 -9.22
N TYR A 34 17.67 1.49 -9.49
CA TYR A 34 17.39 0.39 -8.56
C TYR A 34 18.65 -0.42 -8.22
N GLU A 35 19.54 -0.61 -9.18
CA GLU A 35 20.80 -1.32 -9.00
C GLU A 35 21.75 -0.56 -8.07
N TYR A 36 21.76 0.78 -8.13
CA TYR A 36 22.61 1.64 -7.31
C TYR A 36 22.22 1.67 -5.84
N ILE A 37 20.91 1.69 -5.55
CA ILE A 37 20.36 1.85 -4.21
C ILE A 37 20.43 0.51 -3.44
N ASP A 38 21.59 -0.10 -3.40
CA ASP A 38 21.81 -1.46 -2.90
C ASP A 38 21.86 -1.59 -1.37
N ASN A 39 21.97 -0.47 -0.65
CA ASN A 39 22.01 -0.40 0.80
C ASN A 39 21.45 0.94 1.33
N ALA A 40 21.14 0.98 2.63
CA ALA A 40 20.53 2.14 3.28
C ALA A 40 21.45 3.38 3.30
N ALA A 41 22.76 3.20 3.35
CA ALA A 41 23.70 4.31 3.36
C ALA A 41 23.66 5.14 2.06
N ARG A 42 23.25 4.53 0.93
CA ARG A 42 23.06 5.24 -0.35
C ARG A 42 22.01 6.35 -0.29
N PHE A 43 21.07 6.29 0.66
CA PHE A 43 20.07 7.35 0.84
C PHE A 43 20.58 8.56 1.64
N ASN A 44 21.75 8.42 2.28
CA ASN A 44 22.41 9.50 3.00
C ASN A 44 23.41 10.26 2.12
N GLU A 45 23.59 9.83 0.87
CA GLU A 45 24.43 10.52 -0.09
C GLU A 45 23.76 11.83 -0.53
N THR A 46 24.56 12.89 -0.62
CA THR A 46 24.08 14.24 -0.94
C THR A 46 24.04 14.54 -2.43
N GLU A 47 24.52 13.60 -3.26
CA GLU A 47 24.64 13.76 -4.70
C GLU A 47 23.93 12.62 -5.43
N LEU A 48 23.35 12.94 -6.60
CA LEU A 48 22.76 11.92 -7.44
C LEU A 48 23.87 10.99 -7.96
N PRO A 49 23.63 9.68 -8.02
CA PRO A 49 24.56 8.77 -8.66
C PRO A 49 24.81 9.18 -10.11
N SER A 50 26.01 8.88 -10.59
CA SER A 50 26.38 9.12 -11.97
C SER A 50 25.50 8.30 -12.94
N ILE A 51 25.30 8.81 -14.16
CA ILE A 51 24.31 8.26 -15.12
C ILE A 51 24.58 6.80 -15.53
N ASP A 52 25.81 6.31 -15.39
CA ASP A 52 26.20 4.91 -15.56
C ASP A 52 25.53 3.98 -14.54
N LYS A 53 25.13 4.50 -13.38
CA LYS A 53 24.43 3.77 -12.32
C LYS A 53 22.92 3.64 -12.55
N PHE A 54 22.40 4.27 -13.60
CA PHE A 54 21.01 4.17 -14.05
C PHE A 54 20.82 3.06 -15.09
N TYR A 55 21.59 1.97 -15.02
CA TYR A 55 21.40 0.80 -15.87
C TYR A 55 20.43 -0.18 -15.23
N SER A 56 19.33 -0.53 -15.90
CA SER A 56 18.36 -1.48 -15.37
C SER A 56 18.56 -2.89 -15.95
N ASN A 57 18.94 -3.85 -15.12
CA ASN A 57 19.03 -5.27 -15.45
C ASN A 57 17.66 -5.85 -15.82
N LEU A 58 16.58 -5.27 -15.29
CA LEU A 58 15.19 -5.70 -15.56
C LEU A 58 14.74 -5.35 -16.99
N SER A 59 15.35 -4.34 -17.61
CA SER A 59 15.01 -3.88 -18.96
C SER A 59 16.18 -3.94 -19.94
N GLU A 60 17.35 -4.38 -19.49
CA GLU A 60 18.63 -4.45 -20.21
C GLU A 60 18.96 -3.16 -20.97
N LYS A 61 18.68 -2.01 -20.35
CA LYS A 61 18.83 -0.69 -20.97
C LYS A 61 19.42 0.32 -20.00
N GLN A 62 20.26 1.19 -20.56
CA GLN A 62 20.72 2.39 -19.90
C GLN A 62 19.57 3.41 -19.87
N LEU A 63 19.19 3.85 -18.68
CA LEU A 63 18.06 4.74 -18.48
C LEU A 63 18.52 6.18 -18.71
N VAL A 64 18.13 6.77 -19.84
CA VAL A 64 18.59 8.10 -20.25
C VAL A 64 17.64 9.17 -19.69
N LYS A 65 18.15 9.90 -18.69
CA LYS A 65 17.62 11.08 -17.96
C LYS A 65 17.14 10.77 -16.52
N PRO A 66 17.72 11.44 -15.50
CA PRO A 66 17.23 11.36 -14.13
C PRO A 66 15.93 12.17 -13.99
N SER A 67 14.79 11.48 -13.91
CA SER A 67 13.59 12.02 -13.29
C SER A 67 13.15 11.05 -12.22
N MET A 68 13.25 11.50 -10.97
CA MET A 68 13.13 10.64 -9.80
C MET A 68 11.65 10.45 -9.45
N ASN A 69 10.99 9.51 -10.14
CA ASN A 69 9.64 9.11 -9.74
C ASN A 69 9.73 8.10 -8.59
N MET A 70 8.97 8.31 -7.52
CA MET A 70 8.76 7.33 -6.43
C MET A 70 7.93 6.10 -6.88
N ARG A 71 8.10 5.67 -8.13
CA ARG A 71 7.19 4.74 -8.80
C ARG A 71 7.21 3.33 -8.22
N ASN A 72 8.20 2.98 -7.38
CA ASN A 72 8.22 1.66 -6.74
C ASN A 72 8.44 1.76 -5.22
N GLY A 73 7.67 2.61 -4.51
CA GLY A 73 7.54 2.49 -3.05
C GLY A 73 7.19 1.06 -2.61
N CYS A 74 6.44 0.32 -3.44
CA CYS A 74 6.14 -1.10 -3.23
C CYS A 74 7.30 -2.08 -3.54
N GLU A 75 8.37 -1.69 -4.24
CA GLU A 75 9.60 -2.50 -4.27
C GLU A 75 10.57 -2.14 -3.14
N GLN A 76 10.48 -0.91 -2.63
CA GLN A 76 11.16 -0.51 -1.39
C GLN A 76 10.59 -1.20 -0.14
N PHE A 77 9.32 -1.66 -0.19
CA PHE A 77 8.70 -2.59 0.77
C PHE A 77 9.52 -3.87 1.03
N ILE A 78 10.39 -4.28 0.09
CA ILE A 78 11.22 -5.50 0.22
C ILE A 78 12.63 -5.16 0.73
N ARG A 79 13.17 -3.96 0.45
CA ARG A 79 14.57 -3.60 0.77
C ARG A 79 14.79 -3.14 2.21
N PHE A 80 13.73 -2.71 2.92
CA PHE A 80 13.84 -2.18 4.29
C PHE A 80 13.58 -3.23 5.40
N LYS A 81 13.43 -4.51 5.04
CA LYS A 81 13.11 -5.61 5.97
C LYS A 81 14.29 -6.17 6.78
N HIS A 82 15.43 -5.48 6.76
CA HIS A 82 16.64 -6.01 7.41
C HIS A 82 16.78 -5.66 8.90
N GLU A 83 16.04 -4.70 9.46
CA GLU A 83 16.36 -4.20 10.82
C GLU A 83 15.19 -4.05 11.78
N HIS A 84 13.95 -4.05 11.29
CA HIS A 84 12.81 -3.71 12.14
C HIS A 84 12.26 -4.94 12.86
N ALA A 85 12.20 -4.86 14.18
CA ALA A 85 11.49 -5.81 15.00
C ALA A 85 9.99 -5.77 14.66
N ILE A 86 9.40 -6.95 14.46
CA ILE A 86 7.96 -7.11 14.24
C ILE A 86 7.40 -8.08 15.28
N SER A 87 6.09 -7.99 15.51
CA SER A 87 5.46 -8.79 16.56
C SER A 87 5.70 -10.30 16.42
N CYS A 88 5.86 -10.92 17.57
CA CYS A 88 6.08 -12.35 17.76
C CYS A 88 4.94 -13.00 18.54
N GLY A 89 4.15 -12.21 19.27
CA GLY A 89 3.06 -12.69 20.10
C GLY A 89 2.94 -11.91 21.41
N LYS A 90 2.31 -12.56 22.39
CA LYS A 90 2.04 -12.03 23.74
C LYS A 90 1.35 -10.66 23.72
N PHE A 91 0.28 -10.57 22.94
CA PHE A 91 -0.54 -9.36 22.86
C PHE A 91 -1.27 -9.13 24.18
N GLN A 92 -1.15 -7.94 24.74
CA GLN A 92 -1.80 -7.55 25.99
C GLN A 92 -2.36 -6.14 25.87
N TRP A 93 -3.61 -5.96 26.30
CA TRP A 93 -4.19 -4.64 26.48
C TRP A 93 -3.57 -3.98 27.70
N LEU A 94 -3.21 -2.71 27.57
CA LEU A 94 -2.83 -1.90 28.71
C LEU A 94 -4.08 -1.45 29.48
N SER A 95 -3.94 -1.35 30.80
CA SER A 95 -4.90 -0.73 31.70
C SER A 95 -4.96 0.80 31.49
N GLU A 96 -6.00 1.44 32.02
CA GLU A 96 -6.16 2.89 31.94
C GLU A 96 -5.01 3.63 32.64
N GLU A 97 -4.52 3.13 33.77
CA GLU A 97 -3.38 3.70 34.50
C GLU A 97 -2.11 3.64 33.63
N GLU A 98 -1.82 2.49 33.02
CA GLU A 98 -0.67 2.34 32.12
C GLU A 98 -0.79 3.23 30.87
N ILE A 99 -2.00 3.44 30.35
CA ILE A 99 -2.24 4.35 29.21
C ILE A 99 -1.98 5.81 29.60
N ASN A 100 -2.41 6.22 30.80
CA ASN A 100 -2.21 7.59 31.29
C ASN A 100 -0.72 7.93 31.48
N ASP A 101 0.09 6.95 31.89
CA ASP A 101 1.54 7.10 32.05
C ASP A 101 2.33 6.85 30.75
N PHE A 102 1.66 6.44 29.67
CA PHE A 102 2.33 6.04 28.44
C PHE A 102 2.85 7.25 27.63
N ASN A 103 4.16 7.27 27.38
CA ASN A 103 4.78 8.22 26.47
C ASN A 103 5.46 7.52 25.28
N VAL A 104 4.83 7.60 24.11
CA VAL A 104 5.32 6.99 22.86
C VAL A 104 6.72 7.48 22.44
N LEU A 105 7.11 8.71 22.79
CA LEU A 105 8.39 9.28 22.40
C LEU A 105 9.57 8.60 23.12
N ASN A 106 9.32 8.04 24.32
CA ASN A 106 10.33 7.40 25.15
C ASN A 106 10.60 5.93 24.77
N VAL A 107 9.71 5.30 24.00
CA VAL A 107 9.86 3.89 23.60
C VAL A 107 10.95 3.77 22.55
N SER A 108 11.94 2.89 22.68
CA SER A 108 12.93 2.66 21.62
C SER A 108 12.30 1.92 20.42
N ASN A 109 12.71 2.23 19.19
CA ASN A 109 12.28 1.48 18.00
C ASN A 109 12.80 0.03 17.98
N ASN A 110 13.85 -0.24 18.77
CA ASN A 110 14.48 -1.55 18.92
C ASN A 110 14.16 -2.20 20.28
N ALA A 111 13.15 -1.70 21.00
CA ALA A 111 12.72 -2.31 22.25
C ALA A 111 12.17 -3.72 22.01
N ASP A 112 12.25 -4.59 23.02
CA ASP A 112 11.65 -5.93 22.94
C ASP A 112 10.11 -5.90 22.94
N ILE A 113 9.53 -4.78 23.41
CA ILE A 113 8.10 -4.53 23.44
C ILE A 113 7.74 -3.42 22.43
N GLY A 114 6.76 -3.72 21.59
CA GLY A 114 6.14 -2.75 20.67
C GLY A 114 4.68 -2.50 21.03
N TYR A 115 4.10 -1.46 20.42
CA TYR A 115 2.72 -1.03 20.69
C TYR A 115 1.94 -0.71 19.41
N VAL A 116 0.66 -1.11 19.39
CA VAL A 116 -0.37 -0.59 18.48
C VAL A 116 -1.27 0.31 19.30
N ILE A 117 -1.48 1.52 18.82
CA ILE A 117 -2.13 2.59 19.57
C ILE A 117 -3.34 3.06 18.78
N GLU A 118 -4.48 3.17 19.46
CA GLU A 118 -5.68 3.85 18.97
C GLU A 118 -5.71 5.26 19.58
N CYS A 119 -5.71 6.29 18.74
CA CYS A 119 -5.59 7.66 19.21
C CYS A 119 -6.31 8.70 18.33
N ASP A 120 -6.49 9.88 18.88
CA ASP A 120 -6.90 11.08 18.17
C ASP A 120 -5.67 11.95 17.85
N LEU A 121 -5.56 12.38 16.59
CA LEU A 121 -4.49 13.24 16.10
C LEU A 121 -5.08 14.49 15.47
N ASP A 122 -4.69 15.66 15.96
CA ASP A 122 -4.97 16.92 15.28
C ASP A 122 -3.96 17.13 14.15
N TYR A 123 -4.46 17.71 13.06
CA TYR A 123 -3.68 18.11 11.90
C TYR A 123 -3.64 19.65 11.82
N PRO A 124 -2.59 20.29 12.35
CA PRO A 124 -2.51 21.74 12.34
C PRO A 124 -2.52 22.35 10.93
N ASP A 125 -3.31 23.43 10.74
CA ASP A 125 -3.46 24.12 9.46
C ASP A 125 -2.11 24.61 8.89
N ASN A 126 -1.17 24.98 9.75
CA ASN A 126 0.16 25.44 9.33
C ASN A 126 1.02 24.34 8.67
N LEU A 127 0.60 23.08 8.75
CA LEU A 127 1.26 21.95 8.08
C LEU A 127 0.63 21.63 6.73
N HIS A 128 -0.50 22.25 6.37
CA HIS A 128 -1.25 21.87 5.17
C HIS A 128 -0.46 22.06 3.90
N ASP A 129 0.18 23.23 3.72
CA ASP A 129 1.01 23.50 2.54
C ASP A 129 2.20 22.54 2.47
N LEU A 130 2.87 22.29 3.60
CA LEU A 130 4.03 21.40 3.67
C LEU A 130 3.65 19.95 3.33
N HIS A 131 2.48 19.50 3.80
CA HIS A 131 2.05 18.12 3.69
C HIS A 131 1.09 17.83 2.53
N ASN A 132 0.73 18.84 1.73
CA ASN A 132 -0.27 18.73 0.67
C ASN A 132 0.07 17.63 -0.34
N ASP A 133 1.35 17.50 -0.69
CA ASP A 133 1.83 16.50 -1.65
C ASP A 133 1.75 15.06 -1.10
N PHE A 134 2.00 14.87 0.21
CA PHE A 134 2.07 13.54 0.82
C PHE A 134 1.47 13.48 2.24
N PRO A 135 0.13 13.63 2.37
CA PRO A 135 -0.54 13.73 3.67
C PRO A 135 -0.24 12.56 4.61
N LEU A 136 -0.09 12.89 5.90
CA LEU A 136 0.14 11.89 6.95
C LEU A 136 -1.15 11.16 7.33
N ALA A 137 -1.00 9.99 7.97
CA ALA A 137 -2.11 9.25 8.59
C ALA A 137 -3.30 8.97 7.64
N VAL A 138 -3.01 8.50 6.42
CA VAL A 138 -4.02 8.11 5.43
C VAL A 138 -5.01 7.09 6.02
N GLU A 139 -6.32 7.29 5.77
CA GLU A 139 -7.40 6.50 6.36
C GLU A 139 -8.40 6.00 5.30
N LYS A 140 -9.18 4.97 5.62
CA LYS A 140 -10.32 4.61 4.78
C LYS A 140 -11.51 5.49 5.15
N GLY A 141 -12.14 6.09 4.16
CA GLY A 141 -13.35 6.89 4.36
C GLY A 141 -14.30 6.77 3.18
N VAL A 142 -15.53 7.22 3.37
CA VAL A 142 -16.57 7.24 2.35
C VAL A 142 -16.55 8.60 1.66
N ILE A 143 -16.40 8.60 0.33
CA ILE A 143 -16.55 9.82 -0.47
C ILE A 143 -18.03 10.04 -0.73
N THR A 144 -18.58 11.12 -0.20
CA THR A 144 -19.94 11.58 -0.48
C THR A 144 -19.94 12.61 -1.62
N ASN A 145 -21.12 12.93 -2.16
CA ASN A 145 -21.25 13.87 -3.29
C ASN A 145 -20.75 15.28 -2.89
N GLU A 146 -20.93 15.67 -1.64
CA GLU A 146 -20.54 16.99 -1.11
C GLU A 146 -19.03 17.17 -1.09
N MET A 147 -18.28 16.06 -1.00
CA MET A 147 -16.81 16.05 -1.02
C MET A 147 -16.23 16.17 -2.43
N LEU A 148 -17.05 16.03 -3.48
CA LEU A 148 -16.58 16.16 -4.86
C LEU A 148 -16.25 17.61 -5.19
N SER A 149 -15.13 17.80 -5.90
CA SER A 149 -14.83 19.10 -6.50
C SER A 149 -15.93 19.51 -7.49
N PRO A 150 -16.14 20.82 -7.73
CA PRO A 150 -17.11 21.27 -8.73
C PRO A 150 -16.89 20.62 -10.11
N HIS A 151 -15.63 20.44 -10.51
CA HIS A 151 -15.27 19.79 -11.76
C HIS A 151 -15.62 18.29 -11.76
N SER A 152 -15.26 17.57 -10.69
CA SER A 152 -15.58 16.15 -10.56
C SER A 152 -17.09 15.89 -10.52
N ARG A 153 -17.85 16.78 -9.87
CA ARG A 153 -19.32 16.73 -9.85
C ARG A 153 -19.88 16.95 -11.25
N HIS A 154 -19.38 17.95 -11.96
CA HIS A 154 -19.78 18.22 -13.35
C HIS A 154 -19.50 17.03 -14.28
N LEU A 155 -18.32 16.40 -14.16
CA LEU A 155 -17.99 15.19 -14.93
C LEU A 155 -18.90 14.01 -14.57
N TYR A 156 -19.23 13.85 -13.29
CA TYR A 156 -20.18 12.83 -12.85
C TYR A 156 -21.56 13.07 -13.47
N GLU A 157 -22.07 14.31 -13.41
CA GLU A 157 -23.35 14.69 -14.00
C GLU A 157 -23.39 14.45 -15.52
N GLN A 158 -22.30 14.76 -16.25
CA GLN A 158 -22.20 14.48 -17.68
C GLN A 158 -22.13 12.98 -18.01
N ALA A 159 -21.47 12.17 -17.18
CA ALA A 159 -21.31 10.74 -17.41
C ALA A 159 -22.53 9.91 -16.98
N ASN A 160 -23.41 10.49 -16.16
CA ASN A 160 -24.52 9.83 -15.53
C ASN A 160 -25.85 10.14 -16.24
N ASP A 161 -25.95 9.72 -17.50
CA ASP A 161 -27.15 9.86 -18.36
C ASP A 161 -28.40 9.16 -17.79
N ASP A 162 -28.23 8.24 -16.85
CA ASP A 162 -29.30 7.43 -16.24
C ASP A 162 -30.07 8.14 -15.11
N GLY A 163 -29.66 9.35 -14.71
CA GLY A 163 -30.30 10.11 -13.62
C GLY A 163 -30.15 9.47 -12.23
N LYS A 164 -29.22 8.53 -12.05
CA LYS A 164 -29.00 7.83 -10.77
C LYS A 164 -28.30 8.71 -9.75
N GLU A 165 -28.75 8.70 -8.50
CA GLU A 165 -28.06 9.40 -7.42
C GLU A 165 -26.63 8.88 -7.24
N TYR A 166 -25.72 9.81 -6.89
CA TYR A 166 -24.32 9.49 -6.61
C TYR A 166 -24.22 8.42 -5.52
N GLN A 167 -23.53 7.33 -5.83
CA GLN A 167 -23.33 6.22 -4.90
C GLN A 167 -22.04 6.45 -4.10
N PRO A 168 -22.13 6.65 -2.77
CA PRO A 168 -20.96 6.80 -1.94
C PRO A 168 -20.08 5.55 -2.02
N SER A 169 -18.77 5.75 -2.16
CA SER A 169 -17.82 4.65 -2.22
C SER A 169 -16.72 4.82 -1.19
N THR A 170 -16.29 3.70 -0.60
CA THR A 170 -15.16 3.70 0.32
C THR A 170 -13.87 3.80 -0.48
N LYS A 171 -13.06 4.80 -0.16
CA LYS A 171 -11.74 5.04 -0.75
C LYS A 171 -10.70 5.22 0.34
N LEU A 172 -9.44 5.09 -0.05
CA LEU A 172 -8.32 5.46 0.81
C LEU A 172 -8.11 6.97 0.65
N LEU A 173 -8.21 7.71 1.75
CA LEU A 173 -8.25 9.16 1.78
C LEU A 173 -6.97 9.72 2.41
N ALA A 174 -6.19 10.42 1.60
CA ALA A 174 -5.05 11.21 2.05
C ALA A 174 -5.53 12.64 2.35
N THR A 175 -6.21 12.82 3.48
CA THR A 175 -6.74 14.13 3.90
C THR A 175 -5.85 14.76 4.96
N LEU A 176 -5.76 16.08 4.93
CA LEU A 176 -5.13 16.91 5.95
C LEU A 176 -6.09 17.20 7.14
N LYS A 177 -7.12 16.37 7.32
CA LYS A 177 -8.08 16.53 8.43
C LYS A 177 -7.60 15.81 9.67
N ASP A 178 -8.07 16.27 10.82
CA ASP A 178 -7.93 15.57 12.10
C ASP A 178 -8.36 14.10 11.99
N LYS A 179 -7.67 13.25 12.74
CA LYS A 179 -7.91 11.81 12.80
C LYS A 179 -8.52 11.46 14.14
N LYS A 180 -9.58 10.63 14.10
CA LYS A 180 -10.29 10.14 15.28
C LYS A 180 -10.19 8.63 15.32
N HIS A 181 -9.92 8.06 16.50
CA HIS A 181 -9.79 6.61 16.69
C HIS A 181 -8.82 5.96 15.66
N TYR A 182 -7.75 6.68 15.31
CA TYR A 182 -6.78 6.22 14.34
C TYR A 182 -5.88 5.16 14.96
N ILE A 183 -5.79 4.01 14.30
CA ILE A 183 -5.01 2.86 14.77
C ILE A 183 -3.71 2.79 13.98
N LEU A 184 -2.58 2.85 14.69
CA LEU A 184 -1.26 2.80 14.07
C LEU A 184 -0.20 2.17 14.98
N HIS A 185 0.86 1.67 14.34
CA HIS A 185 2.06 1.24 15.04
C HIS A 185 2.79 2.43 15.72
N TYR A 186 3.35 2.23 16.91
CA TYR A 186 4.00 3.29 17.70
C TYR A 186 5.12 4.04 16.97
N VAL A 187 5.86 3.37 16.08
CA VAL A 187 6.90 3.99 15.23
C VAL A 187 6.29 5.05 14.29
N ASN A 188 5.09 4.79 13.75
CA ASN A 188 4.38 5.73 12.89
C ASN A 188 3.92 6.93 13.70
N LEU A 189 3.32 6.69 14.87
CA LEU A 189 2.88 7.77 15.75
C LEU A 189 4.05 8.68 16.10
N LYS A 190 5.18 8.11 16.54
CA LYS A 190 6.39 8.89 16.85
C LYS A 190 6.86 9.73 15.67
N LEU A 191 6.89 9.17 14.46
CA LEU A 191 7.29 9.91 13.27
C LEU A 191 6.31 11.06 12.99
N TYR A 192 5.01 10.81 13.07
CA TYR A 192 4.00 11.83 12.78
C TYR A 192 4.02 12.98 13.79
N LEU A 193 4.27 12.69 15.08
CA LEU A 193 4.47 13.73 16.09
C LEU A 193 5.72 14.57 15.81
N LYS A 194 6.81 13.94 15.36
CA LYS A 194 8.03 14.66 14.93
C LYS A 194 7.79 15.56 13.70
N LEU A 195 6.86 15.16 12.83
CA LEU A 195 6.45 15.93 11.66
C LEU A 195 5.35 16.96 11.97
N GLY A 196 4.95 17.09 13.24
CA GLY A 196 4.09 18.18 13.71
C GLY A 196 2.63 17.83 13.96
N LEU A 197 2.18 16.58 13.74
CA LEU A 197 0.85 16.18 14.21
C LEU A 197 0.80 16.28 15.74
N VAL A 198 -0.38 16.57 16.27
CA VAL A 198 -0.59 16.75 17.71
C VAL A 198 -1.43 15.60 18.25
N LEU A 199 -0.86 14.81 19.16
CA LEU A 199 -1.59 13.77 19.87
C LEU A 199 -2.58 14.42 20.86
N LYS A 200 -3.87 14.14 20.70
CA LYS A 200 -4.91 14.66 21.61
C LYS A 200 -5.29 13.70 22.70
N LYS A 201 -5.52 12.44 22.32
CA LYS A 201 -6.01 11.42 23.24
C LYS A 201 -5.55 10.05 22.77
N ILE A 202 -5.12 9.21 23.71
CA ILE A 202 -4.99 7.78 23.48
C ILE A 202 -6.25 7.11 24.05
N HIS A 203 -6.89 6.25 23.26
CA HIS A 203 -8.07 5.50 23.69
C HIS A 203 -7.68 4.11 24.16
N ASN A 204 -6.88 3.40 23.37
CA ASN A 204 -6.46 2.04 23.69
C ASN A 204 -5.03 1.77 23.22
N ILE A 205 -4.33 0.89 23.94
CA ILE A 205 -3.01 0.40 23.56
C ILE A 205 -2.96 -1.12 23.68
N VAL A 206 -2.43 -1.77 22.63
CA VAL A 206 -2.02 -3.18 22.67
C VAL A 206 -0.50 -3.24 22.64
N SER A 207 0.10 -3.81 23.68
CA SER A 207 1.52 -4.18 23.68
C SER A 207 1.74 -5.58 23.10
N PHE A 208 2.94 -5.84 22.61
CA PHE A 208 3.36 -7.14 22.10
C PHE A 208 4.87 -7.29 22.15
N GLU A 209 5.35 -8.54 22.21
CA GLU A 209 6.77 -8.84 22.01
C GLU A 209 7.12 -8.71 20.54
N GLN A 210 8.25 -8.09 20.22
CA GLN A 210 8.76 -7.92 18.86
C GLN A 210 10.23 -8.32 18.77
N ARG A 211 10.62 -8.91 17.64
CA ARG A 211 12.03 -9.19 17.31
C ARG A 211 12.23 -9.21 15.79
N PRO A 212 13.45 -9.08 15.27
CA PRO A 212 13.70 -9.11 13.83
C PRO A 212 13.69 -10.56 13.27
N TRP A 213 12.69 -11.37 13.62
CA TRP A 213 12.66 -12.81 13.29
C TRP A 213 12.51 -13.10 11.79
N LEU A 214 11.93 -12.16 11.02
CA LEU A 214 11.86 -12.28 9.56
C LEU A 214 13.18 -11.97 8.86
N LYS A 215 14.13 -11.29 9.54
CA LYS A 215 15.38 -10.83 8.93
C LYS A 215 16.11 -11.95 8.21
N GLN A 216 16.39 -13.06 8.89
CA GLN A 216 17.12 -14.18 8.31
C GLN A 216 16.51 -14.71 7.01
N TYR A 217 15.17 -14.76 6.92
CA TYR A 217 14.46 -15.20 5.72
C TYR A 217 14.57 -14.18 4.58
N ILE A 218 14.42 -12.88 4.88
CA ILE A 218 14.58 -11.82 3.87
C ILE A 218 16.03 -11.76 3.38
N ASP A 219 17.00 -11.86 4.28
CA ASP A 219 18.43 -11.87 3.97
C ASP A 219 18.74 -12.98 2.98
N PHE A 220 18.30 -14.20 3.30
CA PHE A 220 18.46 -15.36 2.44
C PHE A 220 17.87 -15.11 1.04
N ASN A 221 16.61 -14.68 0.95
CA ASN A 221 15.98 -14.43 -0.35
C ASN A 221 16.66 -13.30 -1.13
N THR A 222 17.18 -12.29 -0.43
CA THR A 222 17.88 -11.17 -1.07
C THR A 222 19.23 -11.63 -1.64
N GLU A 223 19.98 -12.43 -0.89
CA GLU A 223 21.22 -13.03 -1.37
C GLU A 223 20.99 -13.98 -2.55
N MET A 224 19.98 -14.85 -2.45
CA MET A 224 19.64 -15.77 -3.53
C MET A 224 19.17 -15.01 -4.78
N ARG A 225 18.40 -13.93 -4.61
CA ARG A 225 18.02 -13.04 -5.71
C ARG A 225 19.23 -12.39 -6.39
N LYS A 226 20.25 -12.00 -5.63
CA LYS A 226 21.51 -11.45 -6.20
C LYS A 226 22.32 -12.50 -6.96
N LYS A 227 22.31 -13.75 -6.50
CA LYS A 227 23.02 -14.88 -7.12
C LYS A 227 22.28 -15.46 -8.34
N ALA A 228 20.97 -15.22 -8.43
CA ALA A 228 20.13 -15.74 -9.51
C ALA A 228 20.56 -15.21 -10.89
N THR A 229 20.85 -16.13 -11.80
CA THR A 229 21.25 -15.81 -13.17
C THR A 229 20.05 -15.67 -14.09
N SER A 230 18.94 -16.34 -13.76
CA SER A 230 17.72 -16.31 -14.57
C SER A 230 16.69 -15.30 -14.04
N ASN A 231 15.95 -14.70 -14.99
CA ASN A 231 14.79 -13.85 -14.67
C ASN A 231 13.71 -14.61 -13.88
N PHE A 232 13.61 -15.93 -14.04
CA PHE A 232 12.69 -16.77 -13.29
C PHE A 232 13.09 -16.86 -11.81
N GLU A 233 14.33 -17.21 -11.51
CA GLU A 233 14.83 -17.33 -10.13
C GLU A 233 14.79 -15.98 -9.41
N GLN A 234 15.16 -14.89 -10.08
CA GLN A 234 15.06 -13.55 -9.50
C GLN A 234 13.62 -13.22 -9.08
N LYS A 235 12.64 -13.60 -9.91
CA LYS A 235 11.21 -13.43 -9.59
C LYS A 235 10.77 -14.36 -8.47
N LEU A 236 11.27 -15.59 -8.40
CA LEU A 236 10.96 -16.55 -7.34
C LEU A 236 11.30 -15.96 -5.96
N PHE A 237 12.54 -15.52 -5.76
CA PHE A 237 12.99 -14.98 -4.48
C PHE A 237 12.33 -13.63 -4.14
N LYS A 238 12.08 -12.78 -5.15
CA LYS A 238 11.28 -11.56 -4.98
C LYS A 238 9.86 -11.90 -4.48
N ASN A 239 9.21 -12.86 -5.12
CA ASN A 239 7.86 -13.28 -4.77
C ASN A 239 7.80 -13.98 -3.41
N GLY A 240 8.85 -14.71 -3.02
CA GLY A 240 8.97 -15.31 -1.68
C GLY A 240 8.89 -14.27 -0.56
N ASN A 241 9.48 -13.09 -0.75
CA ASN A 241 9.38 -11.97 0.21
C ASN A 241 8.00 -11.31 0.21
N ASN A 242 7.39 -11.15 -0.98
CA ASN A 242 6.05 -10.57 -1.12
C ASN A 242 4.94 -11.49 -0.61
N ALA A 243 5.13 -12.81 -0.72
CA ALA A 243 4.16 -13.81 -0.33
C ALA A 243 3.84 -13.76 1.17
N ILE A 244 4.81 -13.46 2.04
CA ILE A 244 4.57 -13.33 3.49
C ILE A 244 3.50 -12.26 3.74
N PHE A 245 3.67 -11.09 3.14
CA PHE A 245 2.74 -9.98 3.31
C PHE A 245 1.36 -10.35 2.76
N GLY A 246 1.29 -10.79 1.50
CA GLY A 246 0.02 -11.19 0.88
C GLY A 246 -0.71 -12.29 1.64
N LYS A 247 0.04 -13.28 2.18
CA LYS A 247 -0.55 -14.38 2.94
C LYS A 247 -1.01 -13.97 4.34
N SER A 248 -0.33 -13.00 4.96
CA SER A 248 -0.74 -12.46 6.27
C SER A 248 -2.05 -11.68 6.20
N MET A 249 -2.31 -10.99 5.08
CA MET A 249 -3.52 -10.19 4.84
C MET A 249 -4.63 -10.96 4.09
N GLU A 250 -4.48 -12.27 3.91
CA GLU A 250 -5.44 -13.09 3.16
C GLU A 250 -6.83 -13.12 3.84
N SER A 251 -7.85 -12.64 3.13
CA SER A 251 -9.22 -12.69 3.63
C SER A 251 -9.85 -14.05 3.40
N LEU A 252 -9.78 -14.91 4.41
CA LEU A 252 -10.43 -16.23 4.40
C LEU A 252 -11.95 -16.17 4.22
N ARG A 253 -12.59 -15.03 4.52
CA ARG A 253 -14.02 -14.80 4.29
C ARG A 253 -14.38 -14.70 2.80
N LYS A 254 -13.44 -14.28 1.96
CA LYS A 254 -13.63 -14.20 0.51
C LYS A 254 -13.46 -15.57 -0.16
N HIS A 255 -12.98 -16.60 0.56
CA HIS A 255 -12.81 -17.94 -0.02
C HIS A 255 -14.16 -18.58 -0.32
N ILE A 256 -14.24 -19.19 -1.50
CA ILE A 256 -15.43 -19.90 -1.97
C ILE A 256 -15.11 -21.38 -2.18
N ASN A 257 -16.14 -22.21 -2.01
CA ASN A 257 -16.17 -23.54 -2.59
C ASN A 257 -16.68 -23.41 -4.02
N PHE A 258 -15.89 -23.89 -4.96
CA PHE A 258 -16.28 -23.95 -6.36
C PHE A 258 -16.53 -25.40 -6.76
N SER A 259 -17.72 -25.70 -7.25
CA SER A 259 -18.11 -27.05 -7.67
C SER A 259 -18.53 -27.05 -9.13
N LEU A 260 -17.90 -27.91 -9.93
CA LEU A 260 -18.33 -28.17 -11.31
C LEU A 260 -19.47 -29.19 -11.33
N CYS A 261 -20.50 -28.86 -12.12
CA CYS A 261 -21.73 -29.63 -12.29
C CYS A 261 -22.00 -29.84 -13.77
N HIS A 262 -22.20 -31.11 -14.14
CA HIS A 262 -22.55 -31.54 -15.49
C HIS A 262 -23.95 -32.17 -15.58
N ARG A 263 -24.67 -32.22 -14.44
CA ARG A 263 -26.03 -32.78 -14.34
C ARG A 263 -26.93 -31.81 -13.59
N TRP A 264 -28.18 -31.76 -14.04
CA TRP A 264 -29.22 -30.92 -13.46
C TRP A 264 -29.53 -31.26 -11.99
N ASP A 265 -29.59 -32.54 -11.64
CA ASP A 265 -29.89 -32.99 -10.27
C ASP A 265 -28.84 -32.51 -9.25
N LYS A 266 -27.55 -32.55 -9.62
CA LYS A 266 -26.46 -32.03 -8.80
C LYS A 266 -26.53 -30.51 -8.69
N PHE A 267 -26.87 -29.82 -9.77
CA PHE A 267 -27.04 -28.37 -9.78
C PHE A 267 -28.14 -27.95 -8.79
N GLN A 268 -29.34 -28.55 -8.87
CA GLN A 268 -30.45 -28.27 -7.96
C GLN A 268 -30.06 -28.51 -6.49
N LYS A 269 -29.36 -29.62 -6.19
CA LYS A 269 -28.87 -29.91 -4.83
C LYS A 269 -27.89 -28.86 -4.30
N LEU A 270 -27.06 -28.26 -5.16
CA LEU A 270 -26.08 -27.26 -4.73
C LEU A 270 -26.67 -25.86 -4.60
N THR A 271 -27.63 -25.48 -5.44
CA THR A 271 -28.32 -24.19 -5.36
C THR A 271 -29.32 -24.14 -4.21
N ALA A 272 -29.88 -25.28 -3.79
CA ALA A 272 -30.75 -25.37 -2.61
C ALA A 272 -30.01 -25.21 -1.27
N LYS A 273 -28.67 -25.25 -1.24
CA LYS A 273 -27.90 -25.06 0.00
C LYS A 273 -27.89 -23.59 0.41
N SER A 274 -28.04 -23.31 1.70
CA SER A 274 -27.90 -21.95 2.25
C SER A 274 -26.54 -21.29 1.99
N SER A 275 -25.51 -22.09 1.70
CA SER A 275 -24.19 -21.61 1.32
C SER A 275 -24.09 -21.15 -0.14
N PHE A 276 -25.13 -21.32 -0.96
CA PHE A 276 -25.14 -20.90 -2.36
C PHE A 276 -24.94 -19.38 -2.47
N LYS A 277 -24.05 -18.96 -3.38
CA LYS A 277 -23.77 -17.55 -3.65
C LYS A 277 -24.15 -17.16 -5.07
N SER A 278 -23.66 -17.90 -6.05
CA SER A 278 -23.96 -17.69 -7.47
C SER A 278 -23.58 -18.92 -8.28
N PHE A 279 -23.88 -18.91 -9.58
CA PHE A 279 -23.39 -19.91 -10.52
C PHE A 279 -22.88 -19.23 -11.80
N LYS A 280 -22.05 -19.95 -12.55
CA LYS A 280 -21.52 -19.54 -13.83
C LYS A 280 -21.66 -20.68 -14.82
N ILE A 281 -22.42 -20.47 -15.89
CA ILE A 281 -22.56 -21.44 -16.98
C ILE A 281 -21.33 -21.31 -17.88
N PHE A 282 -20.67 -22.43 -18.19
CA PHE A 282 -19.55 -22.46 -19.14
C PHE A 282 -20.01 -22.92 -20.52
N ASN A 283 -20.92 -23.90 -20.56
CA ASN A 283 -21.61 -24.38 -21.76
C ASN A 283 -22.87 -25.18 -21.35
N ASP A 284 -23.60 -25.70 -22.33
CA ASP A 284 -24.87 -26.43 -22.15
C ASP A 284 -24.79 -27.65 -21.24
N HIS A 285 -23.58 -28.19 -21.03
CA HIS A 285 -23.33 -29.38 -20.22
C HIS A 285 -22.45 -29.12 -18.99
N LEU A 286 -22.06 -27.87 -18.73
CA LEU A 286 -21.15 -27.54 -17.64
C LEU A 286 -21.49 -26.20 -16.99
N CYS A 287 -21.80 -26.27 -15.69
CA CYS A 287 -22.03 -25.13 -14.83
C CYS A 287 -21.15 -25.20 -13.58
N GLY A 288 -20.54 -24.08 -13.21
CA GLY A 288 -19.81 -23.90 -11.96
C GLY A 288 -20.71 -23.27 -10.91
N VAL A 289 -20.87 -23.91 -9.75
CA VAL A 289 -21.62 -23.36 -8.61
C VAL A 289 -20.64 -22.82 -7.59
N LEU A 290 -20.80 -21.54 -7.22
CA LEU A 290 -20.04 -20.84 -6.21
C LEU A 290 -20.80 -20.88 -4.88
N GLN A 291 -20.13 -21.34 -3.84
CA GLN A 291 -20.70 -21.42 -2.50
C GLN A 291 -19.77 -20.77 -1.48
N THR A 292 -20.33 -20.05 -0.52
CA THR A 292 -19.59 -19.51 0.62
C THR A 292 -19.15 -20.64 1.55
N LYS A 293 -17.99 -20.49 2.19
CA LYS A 293 -17.53 -21.41 3.24
C LYS A 293 -18.41 -21.25 4.48
N THR A 294 -19.01 -22.34 4.96
CA THR A 294 -19.83 -22.36 6.19
C THR A 294 -19.02 -22.45 7.47
N LYS A 295 -17.77 -22.94 7.38
CA LYS A 295 -16.81 -23.00 8.48
C LYS A 295 -15.52 -22.33 8.00
N ILE A 296 -15.03 -21.35 8.78
CA ILE A 296 -13.82 -20.59 8.48
C ILE A 296 -12.90 -20.71 9.69
N PHE A 297 -11.65 -21.10 9.46
CA PHE A 297 -10.64 -21.19 10.50
C PHE A 297 -9.69 -19.99 10.40
N PHE A 298 -9.78 -19.05 11.33
CA PHE A 298 -8.97 -17.83 11.34
C PHE A 298 -7.52 -18.11 11.74
N ASN A 299 -6.69 -18.50 10.78
CA ASN A 299 -5.28 -18.86 10.98
C ASN A 299 -4.29 -17.91 10.27
N LYS A 300 -4.75 -16.72 9.88
CA LYS A 300 -3.90 -15.72 9.23
C LYS A 300 -3.43 -14.70 10.26
N PRO A 301 -2.11 -14.42 10.35
CA PRO A 301 -1.58 -13.41 11.25
C PRO A 301 -1.83 -12.01 10.65
N ILE A 302 -3.07 -11.54 10.66
CA ILE A 302 -3.45 -10.25 10.04
C ILE A 302 -2.67 -9.08 10.67
N TYR A 303 -2.40 -9.16 11.97
CA TYR A 303 -1.58 -8.19 12.70
C TYR A 303 -0.18 -8.00 12.07
N LEU A 304 0.40 -9.08 11.52
CA LEU A 304 1.71 -9.02 10.86
C LEU A 304 1.63 -8.18 9.59
N GLY A 305 0.57 -8.36 8.80
CA GLY A 305 0.34 -7.59 7.59
C GLY A 305 0.15 -6.11 7.91
N GLN A 306 -0.66 -5.78 8.92
CA GLN A 306 -0.82 -4.41 9.40
C GLN A 306 0.52 -3.78 9.79
N MET A 307 1.34 -4.46 10.59
CA MET A 307 2.64 -3.92 11.03
C MET A 307 3.59 -3.71 9.85
N ILE A 308 3.64 -4.63 8.91
CA ILE A 308 4.47 -4.48 7.70
C ILE A 308 4.01 -3.26 6.89
N LEU A 309 2.70 -3.06 6.71
CA LEU A 309 2.14 -1.89 6.05
C LEU A 309 2.53 -0.59 6.76
N ASP A 310 2.32 -0.54 8.08
CA ASP A 310 2.56 0.66 8.87
C ASP A 310 4.05 1.00 8.92
N LEU A 311 4.95 0.05 9.15
CA LEU A 311 6.40 0.30 9.11
C LEU A 311 6.85 0.78 7.73
N SER A 312 6.23 0.27 6.66
CA SER A 312 6.53 0.72 5.30
C SER A 312 6.04 2.14 5.02
N LYS A 313 4.86 2.53 5.55
CA LYS A 313 4.38 3.92 5.50
C LYS A 313 5.35 4.85 6.24
N ALA A 314 5.76 4.47 7.46
CA ALA A 314 6.72 5.26 8.23
C ALA A 314 8.02 5.50 7.45
N HIS A 315 8.59 4.46 6.83
CA HIS A 315 9.77 4.61 5.99
C HIS A 315 9.56 5.56 4.81
N MET A 316 8.45 5.41 4.08
CA MET A 316 8.14 6.28 2.93
C MET A 316 7.97 7.75 3.34
N VAL A 317 7.26 7.98 4.45
CA VAL A 317 7.03 9.32 5.02
C VAL A 317 8.35 9.93 5.51
N ASP A 318 9.15 9.16 6.24
CA ASP A 318 10.45 9.61 6.76
C ASP A 318 11.39 9.97 5.60
N TYR A 319 11.49 9.09 4.60
CA TYR A 319 12.27 9.37 3.40
C TYR A 319 11.80 10.64 2.67
N TYR A 320 10.49 10.82 2.50
CA TYR A 320 9.94 11.99 1.82
C TYR A 320 10.24 13.30 2.57
N TYR A 321 9.86 13.38 3.84
CA TYR A 321 9.96 14.64 4.59
C TYR A 321 11.35 14.90 5.15
N ASN A 322 12.04 13.87 5.64
CA ASN A 322 13.33 14.04 6.30
C ASN A 322 14.54 13.97 5.37
N HIS A 323 14.39 13.41 4.16
CA HIS A 323 15.47 13.38 3.17
C HIS A 323 15.11 14.19 1.92
N MET A 324 14.07 13.80 1.18
CA MET A 324 13.74 14.38 -0.13
C MET A 324 13.40 15.87 -0.07
N LYS A 325 12.44 16.26 0.78
CA LYS A 325 12.07 17.68 0.95
C LYS A 325 13.22 18.53 1.49
N LYS A 326 14.13 17.98 2.29
CA LYS A 326 15.32 18.73 2.75
C LYS A 326 16.33 18.97 1.63
N LEU A 327 16.58 17.96 0.80
CA LEU A 327 17.54 18.03 -0.30
C LEU A 327 17.04 18.92 -1.45
N TYR A 328 15.78 18.74 -1.85
CA TYR A 328 15.26 19.33 -3.07
C TYR A 328 14.23 20.46 -2.85
N LYS A 329 13.74 20.62 -1.62
CA LYS A 329 12.80 21.68 -1.21
C LYS A 329 11.55 21.70 -2.10
N GLU A 330 11.23 22.85 -2.68
CA GLU A 330 10.08 23.06 -3.57
C GLU A 330 10.19 22.30 -4.89
N ASN A 331 11.36 21.77 -5.26
CA ASN A 331 11.52 21.03 -6.52
C ASN A 331 11.07 19.57 -6.44
N VAL A 332 10.56 19.11 -5.29
CA VAL A 332 10.00 17.78 -5.12
C VAL A 332 8.50 17.88 -4.92
N HIS A 333 7.79 17.30 -5.88
CA HIS A 333 6.35 17.05 -5.82
C HIS A 333 6.09 15.56 -5.87
N TYR A 334 5.17 15.09 -5.02
CA TYR A 334 4.72 13.72 -5.06
C TYR A 334 3.62 13.57 -6.11
N VAL A 335 3.87 12.75 -7.14
CA VAL A 335 2.86 12.40 -8.15
C VAL A 335 2.43 10.96 -7.93
N PRO A 336 1.24 10.69 -7.38
CA PRO A 336 0.71 9.34 -7.30
C PRO A 336 0.46 8.79 -8.71
N ASP A 337 0.86 7.55 -8.95
CA ASP A 337 0.56 6.85 -10.19
C ASP A 337 -0.95 6.54 -10.22
N SER A 338 -1.66 7.04 -11.24
CA SER A 338 -3.10 6.83 -11.44
C SER A 338 -3.48 5.37 -11.71
N SER A 339 -2.50 4.47 -11.88
CA SER A 339 -2.74 3.02 -11.99
C SER A 339 -3.04 2.30 -10.67
N LEU A 340 -2.95 2.98 -9.51
CA LEU A 340 -3.37 2.41 -8.22
C LEU A 340 -4.90 2.39 -8.03
N SER A 341 -5.69 2.96 -8.96
CA SER A 341 -7.15 2.85 -8.94
C SER A 341 -7.69 1.44 -9.21
N GLU A 342 -6.83 0.49 -9.58
CA GLU A 342 -7.21 -0.91 -9.84
C GLU A 342 -6.93 -1.89 -8.69
N LEU A 343 -6.43 -1.41 -7.54
CA LEU A 343 -6.43 -2.22 -6.31
C LEU A 343 -7.79 -2.10 -5.61
N ASP A 344 -8.81 -2.67 -6.26
CA ASP A 344 -10.04 -3.07 -5.57
C ASP A 344 -9.67 -4.11 -4.50
N ILE A 345 -9.81 -3.73 -3.23
CA ILE A 345 -9.55 -4.58 -2.06
C ILE A 345 -10.54 -5.73 -1.95
#